data_AF-B8HK67-F1
#
_entry.id   AF-B8HK67-F1
#
_cell.length_a   1.000
_cell.length_b   1.000
_cell.length_c   1.000
_cell.angle_alpha   90.00
_cell.angle_beta   90.00
_cell.angle_gamma   90.00
#
_symmetry.space_group_name_H-M   'P 1'
#
loop_
_entity.id
_entity.type
_entity.pdbx_description
1 polymer ?
#
loop_
_entity_poly.entity_id
_entity_poly.type
_entity_poly.pdbx_seq_one_letter_code
_entity_poly.pdbx_strand_id
1 'polypeptide(L)'
;MPDYIPRSDSDFTTWQTNFLNYASTNAATLSLTPAELQPLLTAQTYWQESYSEHIEAQASADAALQRKNESREAYETIIRALVKRLQGSPELTNDQRAAMGLSIPSAKRTAVPVPTTAPSLNVDTSQRLRHTIVFTDGTRTAKPDGVRGCEIWVKLGTAPTDPEELTFLGLDTRSPYMVSCDGNEAGQMAHYMARWSNTRGETAPWSETVSATIPS
;
A
#
# COMPACT_ATOMS: atom_id res chain seq x y z
N MET A 1 42.89 -12.79 15.55
CA MET A 1 42.80 -11.46 16.19
C MET A 1 42.01 -10.54 15.27
N PRO A 2 41.19 -9.62 15.79
CA PRO A 2 40.58 -8.59 14.95
C PRO A 2 41.69 -7.76 14.28
N ASP A 3 41.45 -7.32 13.06
CA ASP A 3 42.29 -6.31 12.41
C ASP A 3 42.23 -5.03 13.25
N TYR A 4 43.39 -4.42 13.52
CA TYR A 4 43.46 -3.18 14.30
C TYR A 4 43.05 -1.96 13.48
N ILE A 5 42.95 -2.11 12.15
CA ILE A 5 42.49 -1.07 11.24
C ILE A 5 40.95 -1.13 11.16
N PRO A 6 40.24 -0.05 11.54
CA PRO A 6 38.79 -0.02 11.43
C PRO A 6 38.31 -0.13 9.99
N ARG A 7 37.15 -0.75 9.78
CA ARG A 7 36.59 -0.99 8.43
C ARG A 7 35.87 0.22 7.82
N SER A 8 35.26 1.07 8.64
CA SER A 8 34.55 2.24 8.11
C SER A 8 35.55 3.36 7.89
N ASP A 9 35.37 4.15 6.83
CA ASP A 9 36.28 5.25 6.51
C ASP A 9 36.29 6.34 7.58
N SER A 10 35.17 6.55 8.29
CA SER A 10 35.07 7.49 9.41
C SER A 10 35.88 7.03 10.62
N ASP A 11 35.77 5.75 10.97
CA ASP A 11 36.49 5.19 12.12
C ASP A 11 37.96 5.03 11.77
N PHE A 12 38.29 4.67 10.52
CA PHE A 12 39.65 4.63 10.02
C PHE A 12 40.29 6.01 10.08
N THR A 13 39.61 7.06 9.61
CA THR A 13 40.10 8.45 9.66
C THR A 13 40.39 8.90 11.09
N THR A 14 39.51 8.56 12.03
CA THR A 14 39.72 8.83 13.46
C THR A 14 40.93 8.08 14.01
N TRP A 15 40.99 6.77 13.75
CA TRP A 15 42.04 5.89 14.25
C TRP A 15 43.41 6.27 13.71
N GLN A 16 43.55 6.45 12.39
CA GLN A 16 44.83 6.76 11.74
C GLN A 16 45.38 8.13 12.18
N THR A 17 44.49 9.11 12.40
CA THR A 17 44.87 10.43 12.91
C THR A 17 45.46 10.32 14.31
N ASN A 18 44.80 9.58 15.21
CA ASN A 18 45.30 9.36 16.57
C ASN A 18 46.61 8.57 16.57
N PHE A 19 46.71 7.54 15.72
CA PHE A 19 47.93 6.73 15.56
C PHE A 19 49.12 7.58 15.11
N LEU A 20 48.99 8.35 14.02
CA LEU A 20 50.09 9.16 13.50
C LEU A 20 50.45 10.34 14.41
N ASN A 21 49.47 10.94 15.09
CA ASN A 21 49.75 11.95 16.12
C ASN A 21 50.61 11.37 17.25
N TYR A 22 50.20 10.23 17.82
CA TYR A 22 50.96 9.60 18.89
C TYR A 22 52.36 9.15 18.43
N ALA A 23 52.46 8.50 17.27
CA ALA A 23 53.73 8.01 16.71
C ALA A 23 54.70 9.17 16.44
N SER A 24 54.21 10.29 15.91
CA SER A 24 55.03 11.48 15.64
C SER A 24 55.48 12.17 16.93
N THR A 25 54.59 12.32 17.92
CA THR A 25 54.94 12.93 19.22
C THR A 25 55.94 12.07 20.01
N ASN A 26 55.87 10.74 19.92
CA ASN A 26 56.70 9.82 20.69
C ASN A 26 57.80 9.15 19.85
N ALA A 27 58.14 9.72 18.69
CA ALA A 27 59.06 9.10 17.72
C ALA A 27 60.39 8.66 18.34
N ALA A 28 61.02 9.52 19.15
CA ALA A 28 62.29 9.21 19.81
C ALA A 28 62.18 8.03 20.78
N THR A 29 61.11 7.96 21.58
CA THR A 29 60.86 6.87 22.53
C THR A 29 60.56 5.56 21.81
N LEU A 30 59.91 5.63 20.65
CA LEU A 30 59.60 4.49 19.78
C LEU A 30 60.78 4.10 18.86
N SER A 31 61.91 4.81 18.93
CA SER A 31 63.05 4.64 18.02
C SER A 31 62.69 4.77 16.53
N LEU A 32 61.69 5.61 16.22
CA LEU A 32 61.27 5.93 14.86
C LEU A 32 62.03 7.14 14.35
N THR A 33 62.53 7.05 13.13
CA THR A 33 63.22 8.13 12.44
C THR A 33 62.24 9.00 11.65
N PRO A 34 62.59 10.29 11.39
CA PRO A 34 61.79 11.12 10.49
C PRO A 34 61.63 10.52 9.09
N ALA A 35 62.62 9.78 8.60
CA ALA A 35 62.58 9.13 7.28
C ALA A 35 61.54 8.00 7.21
N GLU A 36 61.27 7.31 8.32
CA GLU A 36 60.24 6.26 8.40
C GLU A 36 58.84 6.83 8.53
N LEU A 37 58.69 7.96 9.23
CA LEU A 37 57.39 8.62 9.40
C LEU A 37 56.94 9.40 8.17
N GLN A 38 57.88 9.92 7.36
CA GLN A 38 57.54 10.78 6.23
C GLN A 38 56.56 10.11 5.24
N PRO A 39 56.81 8.88 4.74
CA PRO A 39 55.90 8.24 3.80
C PRO A 39 54.48 8.04 4.35
N LEU A 40 54.35 7.79 5.66
CA LEU A 40 53.05 7.64 6.32
C LEU A 40 52.30 8.99 6.40
N LEU A 41 53.00 10.08 6.71
CA LEU A 41 52.42 11.42 6.74
C LEU A 41 51.95 11.84 5.34
N THR A 42 52.76 11.58 4.30
CA THR A 42 52.36 11.85 2.91
C THR A 42 51.14 11.03 2.50
N ALA A 43 51.08 9.75 2.85
CA ALA A 43 49.90 8.91 2.57
C ALA A 43 48.65 9.37 3.33
N GLN A 44 48.80 9.81 4.59
CA GLN A 44 47.71 10.38 5.39
C GLN A 44 47.12 11.63 4.73
N THR A 45 47.96 12.56 4.27
CA THR A 45 47.48 13.76 3.56
C THR A 45 46.68 13.39 2.32
N TYR A 46 47.21 12.49 1.49
CA TYR A 46 46.53 12.01 0.29
C TYR A 46 45.17 11.36 0.58
N TRP A 47 45.11 10.54 1.64
CA TRP A 47 43.87 9.93 2.12
C TRP A 47 42.85 10.98 2.56
N GLN A 48 43.26 11.95 3.38
CA GLN A 48 42.36 12.98 3.91
C GLN A 48 41.77 13.85 2.80
N GLU A 49 42.60 14.25 1.82
CA GLU A 49 42.14 14.99 0.63
C GLU A 49 41.12 14.17 -0.17
N SER A 50 41.48 12.92 -0.51
CA SER A 50 40.62 12.03 -1.31
C SER A 50 39.30 11.70 -0.60
N TYR A 51 39.33 11.50 0.72
CA TYR A 51 38.13 11.24 1.51
C TYR A 51 37.22 12.48 1.58
N SER A 52 37.78 13.68 1.75
CA SER A 52 37.01 14.93 1.70
C SER A 52 36.35 15.13 0.34
N GLU A 53 37.11 14.96 -0.76
CA GLU A 53 36.60 15.04 -2.13
C GLU A 53 35.47 14.03 -2.38
N HIS A 54 35.60 12.80 -1.86
CA HIS A 54 34.56 11.78 -1.97
C HIS A 54 33.24 12.22 -1.31
N ILE A 55 33.31 12.74 -0.08
CA ILE A 55 32.12 13.19 0.66
C ILE A 55 31.44 14.37 -0.07
N GLU A 56 32.22 15.32 -0.57
CA GLU A 56 31.68 16.45 -1.35
C GLU A 56 31.05 15.99 -2.68
N ALA A 57 31.68 15.03 -3.36
CA ALA A 57 31.15 14.44 -4.58
C ALA A 57 29.83 13.68 -4.32
N GLN A 58 29.74 12.95 -3.21
CA GLN A 58 28.52 12.26 -2.79
C GLN A 58 27.39 13.26 -2.54
N ALA A 59 27.64 14.30 -1.74
CA ALA A 59 26.65 15.35 -1.48
C ALA A 59 26.21 16.07 -2.77
N SER A 60 27.13 16.31 -3.70
CA SER A 60 26.84 16.92 -4.99
C SER A 60 25.99 16.02 -5.89
N ALA A 61 26.23 14.70 -5.88
CA ALA A 61 25.45 13.72 -6.62
C ALA A 61 24.02 13.62 -6.08
N ASP A 62 23.85 13.59 -4.75
CA ASP A 62 22.53 13.57 -4.11
C ASP A 62 21.73 14.85 -4.43
N ALA A 63 22.37 16.01 -4.34
CA ALA A 63 21.74 17.27 -4.70
C ALA A 63 21.36 17.34 -6.20
N ALA A 64 22.20 16.79 -7.08
CA ALA A 64 21.88 16.70 -8.51
C ALA A 64 20.71 15.76 -8.79
N LEU A 65 20.64 14.62 -8.09
CA LEU A 65 19.53 13.69 -8.17
C LEU A 65 18.22 14.34 -7.73
N GLN A 66 18.24 15.06 -6.61
CA GLN A 66 17.08 15.80 -6.10
C GLN A 66 16.59 16.82 -7.13
N ARG A 67 17.48 17.69 -7.63
CA ARG A 67 17.13 18.69 -8.66
C ARG A 67 16.53 18.05 -9.93
N LYS A 68 17.09 16.92 -10.37
CA LYS A 68 16.56 16.16 -11.52
C LYS A 68 15.13 15.66 -11.24
N ASN A 69 14.87 15.13 -10.05
CA ASN A 69 13.55 14.61 -9.69
C ASN A 69 12.51 15.74 -9.54
N GLU A 70 12.87 16.84 -8.86
CA GLU A 70 11.99 18.01 -8.71
C GLU A 70 11.64 18.65 -10.05
N SER A 71 12.64 18.85 -10.92
CA SER A 71 12.41 19.40 -12.26
C SER A 71 11.52 18.49 -13.12
N ARG A 72 11.70 17.16 -13.00
CA ARG A 72 10.81 16.20 -13.66
C ARG A 72 9.38 16.30 -13.13
N GLU A 73 9.17 16.34 -11.82
CA GLU A 73 7.85 16.45 -11.22
C GLU A 73 7.13 17.75 -11.63
N ALA A 74 7.84 18.88 -11.60
CA ALA A 74 7.33 20.16 -12.05
C ALA A 74 6.93 20.12 -13.53
N TYR A 75 7.76 19.51 -14.38
CA TYR A 75 7.46 19.39 -15.80
C TYR A 75 6.29 18.44 -16.08
N GLU A 76 6.23 17.28 -15.41
CA GLU A 76 5.12 16.34 -15.49
C GLU A 76 3.79 17.00 -15.11
N THR A 77 3.79 17.85 -14.08
CA THR A 77 2.59 18.62 -13.67
C THR A 77 2.07 19.50 -14.80
N ILE A 78 2.97 20.24 -15.45
CA ILE A 78 2.62 21.13 -16.58
C ILE A 78 2.13 20.31 -17.77
N ILE A 79 2.81 19.21 -18.11
CA ILE A 79 2.40 18.30 -19.19
C ILE A 79 0.99 17.74 -18.92
N ARG A 80 0.75 17.22 -17.70
CA ARG A 80 -0.56 16.63 -17.35
C ARG A 80 -1.69 17.64 -17.45
N ALA A 81 -1.47 18.89 -17.02
CA ALA A 81 -2.44 19.96 -17.16
C ALA A 81 -2.76 20.26 -18.63
N LEU A 82 -1.73 20.34 -19.48
CA LEU A 82 -1.90 20.56 -20.92
C LEU A 82 -2.64 19.39 -21.58
N VAL A 83 -2.23 18.16 -21.33
CA VAL A 83 -2.85 16.95 -21.88
C VAL A 83 -4.32 16.85 -21.49
N LYS A 84 -4.66 17.12 -20.22
CA LYS A 84 -6.06 17.12 -19.76
C LYS A 84 -6.92 18.12 -20.55
N ARG A 85 -6.40 19.32 -20.80
CA ARG A 85 -7.07 20.34 -21.62
C ARG A 85 -7.23 19.88 -23.06
N LEU A 86 -6.17 19.32 -23.67
CA LEU A 86 -6.20 18.83 -25.04
C LEU A 86 -7.18 17.66 -25.23
N GLN A 87 -7.18 16.69 -24.32
CA GLN A 87 -8.10 15.53 -24.40
C GLN A 87 -9.57 15.93 -24.27
N GLY A 88 -9.88 16.99 -23.51
CA GLY A 88 -11.23 17.54 -23.42
C GLY A 88 -11.66 18.40 -24.62
N SER A 89 -10.74 18.72 -25.53
CA SER A 89 -11.06 19.52 -26.72
C SER A 89 -11.79 18.67 -27.78
N PRO A 90 -12.94 19.12 -28.31
CA PRO A 90 -13.62 18.44 -29.41
C PRO A 90 -12.83 18.51 -30.74
N GLU A 91 -11.94 19.50 -30.87
CA GLU A 91 -11.14 19.73 -32.08
C GLU A 91 -9.95 18.77 -32.22
N LEU A 92 -9.53 18.15 -31.11
CA LEU A 92 -8.43 17.21 -31.17
C LEU A 92 -8.94 15.94 -31.84
N THR A 93 -8.23 15.42 -32.86
CA THR A 93 -8.59 14.19 -33.56
C THR A 93 -7.93 12.95 -32.93
N ASN A 94 -8.45 11.75 -33.22
CA ASN A 94 -7.85 10.51 -32.72
C ASN A 94 -6.44 10.28 -33.30
N ASP A 95 -6.21 10.67 -34.55
CA ASP A 95 -4.89 10.60 -35.19
C ASP A 95 -3.88 11.53 -34.49
N GLN A 96 -4.30 12.75 -34.12
CA GLN A 96 -3.46 13.67 -33.35
C GLN A 96 -3.16 13.12 -31.96
N ARG A 97 -4.12 12.46 -31.29
CA ARG A 97 -3.88 11.77 -30.01
C ARG A 97 -2.85 10.67 -30.17
N ALA A 98 -3.01 9.81 -31.18
CA ALA A 98 -2.07 8.73 -31.47
C ALA A 98 -0.67 9.26 -31.76
N ALA A 99 -0.55 10.32 -32.58
CA ALA A 99 0.72 10.95 -32.91
C ALA A 99 1.43 11.55 -31.68
N MET A 100 0.67 12.04 -30.69
CA MET A 100 1.21 12.53 -29.43
C MET A 100 1.41 11.43 -28.37
N GLY A 101 1.10 10.16 -28.68
CA GLY A 101 1.16 9.06 -27.72
C GLY A 101 0.11 9.16 -26.58
N LEU A 102 -0.97 9.90 -26.80
CA LEU A 102 -2.05 10.07 -25.83
C LEU A 102 -3.09 8.96 -25.95
N SER A 103 -3.74 8.63 -24.83
CA SER A 103 -4.86 7.68 -24.83
C SER A 103 -6.01 8.18 -25.71
N ILE A 104 -6.59 7.25 -26.48
CA ILE A 104 -7.79 7.49 -27.28
C ILE A 104 -9.01 7.08 -26.42
N PRO A 105 -9.93 7.99 -26.10
CA PRO A 105 -11.13 7.66 -25.34
C PRO A 105 -11.99 6.59 -26.04
N SER A 106 -12.52 5.63 -25.28
CA SER A 106 -13.48 4.66 -25.82
C SER A 106 -14.77 5.37 -26.23
N ALA A 107 -15.23 5.13 -27.46
CA ALA A 107 -16.53 5.61 -27.93
C ALA A 107 -17.71 4.83 -27.32
N LYS A 108 -17.46 3.64 -26.75
CA LYS A 108 -18.50 2.77 -26.19
C LYS A 108 -18.34 2.66 -24.68
N ARG A 109 -19.42 2.98 -23.95
CA ARG A 109 -19.52 2.72 -22.52
C ARG A 109 -19.84 1.25 -22.31
N THR A 110 -18.89 0.47 -21.79
CA THR A 110 -19.13 -0.92 -21.41
C THR A 110 -20.06 -0.96 -20.20
N ALA A 111 -21.19 -1.66 -20.31
CA ALA A 111 -22.07 -1.88 -19.17
C ALA A 111 -21.39 -2.80 -18.17
N VAL A 112 -21.52 -2.49 -16.87
CA VAL A 112 -21.13 -3.42 -15.80
C VAL A 112 -22.11 -4.59 -15.86
N PRO A 113 -21.65 -5.84 -16.00
CA PRO A 113 -22.53 -7.00 -16.08
C PRO A 113 -23.29 -7.22 -14.76
N VAL A 114 -24.45 -7.87 -14.85
CA VAL A 114 -25.19 -8.33 -13.67
C VAL A 114 -24.35 -9.42 -12.98
N PRO A 115 -24.18 -9.37 -11.64
CA PRO A 115 -23.45 -10.41 -10.94
C PRO A 115 -24.22 -11.74 -11.04
N THR A 116 -23.54 -12.83 -11.39
CA THR A 116 -24.17 -14.15 -11.59
C THR A 116 -23.94 -15.12 -10.43
N THR A 117 -23.01 -14.82 -9.52
CA THR A 117 -22.74 -15.65 -8.34
C THR A 117 -23.62 -15.23 -7.16
N ALA A 118 -23.81 -16.12 -6.20
CA ALA A 118 -24.44 -15.81 -4.92
C ALA A 118 -23.37 -15.77 -3.80
N PRO A 119 -23.47 -14.87 -2.81
CA PRO A 119 -22.55 -14.88 -1.68
C PRO A 119 -22.74 -16.11 -0.80
N SER A 120 -21.66 -16.64 -0.23
CA SER A 120 -21.71 -17.64 0.85
C SER A 120 -21.57 -16.95 2.20
N LEU A 121 -22.48 -17.23 3.12
CA LEU A 121 -22.54 -16.58 4.44
C LEU A 121 -22.00 -17.49 5.55
N ASN A 122 -21.34 -16.88 6.53
CA ASN A 122 -20.98 -17.50 7.79
C ASN A 122 -21.24 -16.51 8.93
N VAL A 123 -21.93 -16.95 9.98
CA VAL A 123 -22.35 -16.10 11.10
C VAL A 123 -21.58 -16.51 12.34
N ASP A 124 -20.74 -15.60 12.84
CA ASP A 124 -20.04 -15.75 14.11
C ASP A 124 -20.87 -15.12 15.24
N THR A 125 -21.22 -15.95 16.23
CA THR A 125 -22.03 -15.62 17.41
C THR A 125 -21.21 -15.61 18.70
N SER A 126 -19.87 -15.56 18.61
CA SER A 126 -18.97 -15.59 19.79
C SER A 126 -19.11 -14.37 20.69
N GLN A 127 -19.70 -13.28 20.20
CA GLN A 127 -19.89 -12.02 20.91
C GLN A 127 -21.33 -11.89 21.40
N ARG A 128 -21.52 -11.60 22.69
CA ARG A 128 -22.84 -11.40 23.29
C ARG A 128 -23.64 -10.31 22.57
N LEU A 129 -24.90 -10.61 22.24
CA LEU A 129 -25.83 -9.72 21.51
C LEU A 129 -25.27 -9.17 20.18
N ARG A 130 -24.38 -9.93 19.52
CA ARG A 130 -23.78 -9.51 18.26
C ARG A 130 -23.60 -10.70 17.32
N HIS A 131 -24.02 -10.50 16.07
CA HIS A 131 -23.71 -11.40 14.97
C HIS A 131 -22.70 -10.73 14.03
N THR A 132 -21.61 -11.42 13.73
CA THR A 132 -20.64 -10.99 12.71
C THR A 132 -20.83 -11.86 11.48
N ILE A 133 -21.31 -11.26 10.40
CA ILE A 133 -21.65 -11.95 9.16
C ILE A 133 -20.48 -11.80 8.19
N VAL A 134 -19.77 -12.90 7.99
CA VAL A 134 -18.74 -13.02 6.95
C VAL A 134 -19.44 -13.45 5.66
N PHE A 135 -19.22 -12.71 4.58
CA PHE A 135 -19.74 -13.03 3.26
C PHE A 135 -18.60 -13.18 2.25
N THR A 136 -18.68 -14.22 1.41
CA THR A 136 -17.61 -14.63 0.49
C THR A 136 -18.11 -14.91 -0.92
N ASP A 137 -17.25 -14.68 -1.91
CA ASP A 137 -17.41 -15.17 -3.28
C ASP A 137 -16.50 -16.39 -3.47
N GLY A 138 -17.08 -17.59 -3.41
CA GLY A 138 -16.33 -18.84 -3.32
C GLY A 138 -15.47 -18.87 -2.05
N THR A 139 -14.14 -18.82 -2.20
CA THR A 139 -13.18 -18.83 -1.08
C THR A 139 -12.69 -17.43 -0.68
N ARG A 140 -13.09 -16.38 -1.41
CA ARG A 140 -12.58 -15.02 -1.22
C ARG A 140 -13.58 -14.17 -0.44
N THR A 141 -13.10 -13.40 0.53
CA THR A 141 -13.90 -12.38 1.24
C THR A 141 -14.07 -11.07 0.44
N ALA A 142 -13.41 -10.99 -0.72
CA ALA A 142 -13.63 -9.92 -1.67
C ALA A 142 -14.89 -10.20 -2.49
N LYS A 143 -15.66 -9.16 -2.79
CA LYS A 143 -16.78 -9.23 -3.74
C LYS A 143 -16.27 -9.50 -5.17
N PRO A 144 -17.11 -10.06 -6.06
CA PRO A 144 -16.75 -10.25 -7.46
C PRO A 144 -16.47 -8.91 -8.16
N ASP A 145 -15.72 -8.96 -9.26
CA ASP A 145 -15.38 -7.75 -10.02
C ASP A 145 -16.64 -7.08 -10.60
N GLY A 146 -16.68 -5.75 -10.55
CA GLY A 146 -17.86 -4.97 -10.98
C GLY A 146 -19.05 -4.96 -10.01
N VAL A 147 -19.04 -5.76 -8.94
CA VAL A 147 -20.10 -5.75 -7.91
C VAL A 147 -19.96 -4.54 -6.98
N ARG A 148 -21.08 -3.90 -6.64
CA ARG A 148 -21.10 -2.76 -5.72
C ARG A 148 -20.95 -3.23 -4.27
N GLY A 149 -21.74 -4.21 -3.85
CA GLY A 149 -21.72 -4.73 -2.49
C GLY A 149 -22.65 -5.93 -2.29
N CYS A 150 -22.72 -6.39 -1.05
CA CYS A 150 -23.58 -7.47 -0.57
C CYS A 150 -24.77 -6.87 0.17
N GLU A 151 -25.99 -7.13 -0.31
CA GLU A 151 -27.21 -6.83 0.43
C GLU A 151 -27.46 -7.95 1.43
N ILE A 152 -27.65 -7.59 2.71
CA ILE A 152 -27.83 -8.53 3.81
C ILE A 152 -29.22 -8.31 4.39
N TRP A 153 -29.93 -9.41 4.61
CA TRP A 153 -31.33 -9.45 5.01
C TRP A 153 -31.51 -10.45 6.15
N VAL A 154 -32.47 -10.20 7.04
CA VAL A 154 -32.74 -11.06 8.21
C VAL A 154 -34.23 -11.26 8.47
N LYS A 155 -34.60 -12.43 8.97
CA LYS A 155 -35.88 -12.71 9.62
C LYS A 155 -35.64 -13.37 10.98
N LEU A 156 -36.35 -12.90 12.02
CA LEU A 156 -36.28 -13.50 13.35
C LEU A 156 -37.40 -14.55 13.54
N GLY A 157 -37.11 -15.59 14.32
CA GLY A 157 -38.04 -16.65 14.68
C GLY A 157 -38.09 -17.77 13.65
N THR A 158 -39.19 -17.88 12.91
CA THR A 158 -39.39 -18.97 11.95
C THR A 158 -38.56 -18.77 10.69
N ALA A 159 -38.13 -19.88 10.09
CA ALA A 159 -37.38 -19.84 8.83
C ALA A 159 -38.19 -19.14 7.73
N PRO A 160 -37.55 -18.33 6.87
CA PRO A 160 -38.23 -17.69 5.75
C PRO A 160 -38.67 -18.74 4.72
N THR A 161 -39.90 -18.63 4.23
CA THR A 161 -40.38 -19.44 3.10
C THR A 161 -40.28 -18.68 1.77
N ASP A 162 -40.22 -17.35 1.85
CA ASP A 162 -40.04 -16.41 0.74
C ASP A 162 -39.04 -15.32 1.17
N PRO A 163 -38.08 -14.91 0.30
CA PRO A 163 -37.22 -13.76 0.56
C PRO A 163 -37.96 -12.44 0.88
N GLU A 164 -39.22 -12.26 0.47
CA GLU A 164 -40.03 -11.09 0.83
C GLU A 164 -40.35 -11.01 2.33
N GLU A 165 -40.21 -12.11 3.07
CA GLU A 165 -40.41 -12.13 4.53
C GLU A 165 -39.19 -11.59 5.30
N LEU A 166 -38.09 -11.31 4.62
CA LEU A 166 -36.87 -10.80 5.23
C LEU A 166 -36.90 -9.26 5.33
N THR A 167 -36.32 -8.76 6.40
CA THR A 167 -36.08 -7.33 6.60
C THR A 167 -34.66 -6.98 6.16
N PHE A 168 -34.52 -5.89 5.39
CA PHE A 168 -33.22 -5.39 4.96
C PHE A 168 -32.40 -4.88 6.15
N LEU A 169 -31.15 -5.34 6.27
CA LEU A 169 -30.20 -4.84 7.26
C LEU A 169 -29.27 -3.79 6.67
N GLY A 170 -28.69 -4.08 5.51
CA GLY A 170 -27.72 -3.16 4.92
C GLY A 170 -27.08 -3.67 3.64
N LEU A 171 -26.43 -2.74 2.95
CA LEU A 171 -25.55 -3.01 1.82
C LEU A 171 -24.12 -2.77 2.28
N ASP A 172 -23.32 -3.83 2.39
CA ASP A 172 -21.92 -3.71 2.75
C ASP A 172 -21.02 -3.90 1.52
N THR A 173 -19.96 -3.08 1.44
CA THR A 173 -18.98 -3.13 0.35
C THR A 173 -17.78 -4.03 0.67
N ARG A 174 -17.64 -4.51 1.91
CA ARG A 174 -16.54 -5.36 2.39
C ARG A 174 -16.95 -6.24 3.57
N SER A 175 -16.59 -7.53 3.53
CA SER A 175 -16.84 -8.45 4.66
C SER A 175 -15.86 -8.18 5.83
N PRO A 176 -16.28 -8.33 7.10
CA PRO A 176 -17.62 -8.74 7.56
C PRO A 176 -18.58 -7.59 7.86
N TYR A 177 -19.87 -7.88 7.87
CA TYR A 177 -20.93 -6.99 8.35
C TYR A 177 -21.29 -7.30 9.80
N MET A 178 -21.47 -6.28 10.63
CA MET A 178 -21.79 -6.43 12.05
C MET A 178 -23.25 -6.09 12.32
N VAL A 179 -23.96 -7.03 12.94
CA VAL A 179 -25.34 -6.85 13.41
C VAL A 179 -25.34 -6.78 14.94
N SER A 180 -25.82 -5.66 15.48
CA SER A 180 -26.13 -5.54 16.90
C SER A 180 -27.55 -6.01 17.15
N CYS A 181 -27.73 -6.99 18.05
CA CYS A 181 -29.05 -7.50 18.43
C CYS A 181 -29.48 -6.87 19.75
N ASP A 182 -30.78 -6.68 19.95
CA ASP A 182 -31.31 -6.17 21.21
C ASP A 182 -31.37 -7.29 22.27
N GLY A 183 -31.30 -6.93 23.55
CA GLY A 183 -31.42 -7.89 24.65
C GLY A 183 -32.77 -8.62 24.69
N ASN A 184 -33.83 -8.01 24.16
CA ASN A 184 -35.15 -8.64 24.02
C ASN A 184 -35.22 -9.70 22.90
N GLU A 185 -34.24 -9.72 22.00
CA GLU A 185 -34.11 -10.70 20.91
C GLU A 185 -33.27 -11.92 21.29
N ALA A 186 -32.63 -11.88 22.47
CA ALA A 186 -31.80 -12.97 22.97
C ALA A 186 -32.54 -14.32 22.98
N GLY A 187 -31.90 -15.35 22.44
CA GLY A 187 -32.46 -16.69 22.33
C GLY A 187 -33.38 -16.92 21.12
N GLN A 188 -33.70 -15.89 20.34
CA GLN A 188 -34.41 -16.07 19.06
C GLN A 188 -33.47 -16.57 17.96
N MET A 189 -34.03 -17.26 16.96
CA MET A 189 -33.33 -17.66 15.75
C MET A 189 -33.32 -16.53 14.73
N ALA A 190 -32.15 -16.09 14.29
CA ALA A 190 -32.01 -15.16 13.18
C ALA A 190 -31.65 -15.91 11.90
N HIS A 191 -32.46 -15.76 10.85
CA HIS A 191 -32.26 -16.36 9.53
C HIS A 191 -31.75 -15.29 8.56
N TYR A 192 -30.55 -15.47 8.03
CA TYR A 192 -29.90 -14.53 7.12
C TYR A 192 -29.90 -15.04 5.70
N MET A 193 -30.18 -14.14 4.76
CA MET A 193 -29.93 -14.33 3.33
C MET A 193 -29.26 -13.09 2.78
N ALA A 194 -28.44 -13.28 1.76
CA ALA A 194 -27.73 -12.19 1.11
C ALA A 194 -27.67 -12.35 -0.40
N ARG A 195 -27.40 -11.26 -1.10
CA ARG A 195 -27.19 -11.27 -2.56
C ARG A 195 -26.24 -10.15 -2.98
N TRP A 196 -25.50 -10.38 -4.06
CA TRP A 196 -24.70 -9.32 -4.66
C TRP A 196 -25.57 -8.33 -5.41
N SER A 197 -25.22 -7.04 -5.36
CA SER A 197 -25.84 -6.01 -6.21
C SER A 197 -24.79 -5.14 -6.89
N ASN A 198 -25.08 -4.69 -8.11
CA ASN A 198 -24.17 -3.83 -8.88
C ASN A 198 -24.50 -2.34 -8.72
N THR A 199 -23.76 -1.47 -9.41
CA THR A 199 -23.94 0.00 -9.35
C THR A 199 -25.25 0.49 -9.98
N ARG A 200 -25.96 -0.38 -10.71
CA ARG A 200 -27.26 -0.12 -11.34
C ARG A 200 -28.45 -0.64 -10.51
N GLY A 201 -28.19 -1.30 -9.38
CA GLY A 201 -29.22 -1.91 -8.55
C GLY A 201 -29.72 -3.26 -9.09
N GLU A 202 -29.04 -3.84 -10.08
CA GLU A 202 -29.33 -5.19 -10.55
C GLU A 202 -28.73 -6.18 -9.55
N THR A 203 -29.51 -7.22 -9.25
CA THR A 203 -29.21 -8.15 -8.15
C THR A 203 -28.93 -9.55 -8.68
N ALA A 204 -28.04 -10.24 -7.98
CA ALA A 204 -27.69 -11.62 -8.23
C ALA A 204 -28.69 -12.57 -7.55
N PRO A 205 -28.59 -13.89 -7.80
CA PRO A 205 -29.32 -14.88 -7.04
C PRO A 205 -29.06 -14.76 -5.52
N TRP A 206 -30.05 -15.16 -4.73
CA TRP A 206 -29.93 -15.23 -3.28
C TRP A 206 -28.94 -16.31 -2.84
N SER A 207 -28.28 -16.07 -1.71
CA SER A 207 -27.53 -17.08 -0.98
C SER A 207 -28.46 -18.15 -0.41
N GLU A 208 -27.86 -19.25 0.05
CA GLU A 208 -28.54 -20.14 0.98
C GLU A 208 -28.89 -19.40 2.28
N THR A 209 -29.94 -19.88 2.96
CA THR A 209 -30.35 -19.36 4.26
C THR A 209 -29.41 -19.87 5.34
N VAL A 210 -28.82 -18.95 6.10
CA VAL A 210 -27.95 -19.28 7.25
C VAL A 210 -28.62 -18.82 8.54
N SER A 211 -28.82 -19.74 9.46
CA SER A 211 -29.51 -19.48 10.72
C SER A 211 -28.54 -19.49 11.90
N ALA A 212 -28.71 -18.56 12.83
CA ALA A 212 -27.90 -18.47 14.05
C ALA A 212 -28.72 -17.98 15.25
N THR A 213 -28.46 -18.53 16.44
CA THR A 213 -29.16 -18.13 17.67
C THR A 213 -28.54 -16.86 18.20
N ILE A 214 -29.37 -15.87 18.55
CA ILE A 214 -28.89 -14.64 19.16
C ILE A 214 -28.31 -14.94 20.54
N PRO A 215 -26.99 -14.74 20.76
CA PRO A 215 -26.32 -15.10 22.00
C PRO A 215 -26.75 -14.15 23.13
N SER A 216 -27.19 -14.75 24.24
CA SER A 216 -27.70 -14.07 25.43
C SER A 216 -26.66 -13.34 26.26
#